data_AF-A0ABD5ZAT4-F1
#
_entry.id   AF-A0ABD5ZAT4-F1
#
_cell.length_a   1.000
_cell.length_b   1.000
_cell.length_c   1.000
_cell.angle_alpha   90.00
_cell.angle_beta   90.00
_cell.angle_gamma   90.00
#
_symmetry.space_group_name_H-M   'P 1'
#
loop_
_entity.id
_entity.type
_entity.pdbx_description
1 polymer ?
#
loop_
_entity_poly.entity_id
_entity_poly.type
_entity_poly.pdbx_seq_one_letter_code
_entity_poly.pdbx_strand_id
1 'polypeptide(L)'
;MLRTVLRVVGIVEFFRPGALVRTAERLALENPDECEMRPWMTPVMRSEGAILMVLARRGGSLSSFKKFVGVIGVLAMLFPRAYVDYGSKIAYADAGNCEWKPWVYPATRLVGVYYVLVALNEFRKGTAEPPVEENSSDREFTSLLRRAAPLPISGR
;
A
#
# COMPACT_ATOMS: atom_id res chain seq x y z
N MET A 1 -12.36 -2.05 -0.40
CA MET A 1 -11.88 -0.71 -0.80
C MET A 1 -10.55 -0.74 -1.54
N LEU A 2 -9.43 -1.18 -0.94
CA LEU A 2 -8.11 -1.14 -1.62
C LEU A 2 -8.09 -1.87 -2.98
N ARG A 3 -8.63 -3.09 -3.08
CA ARG A 3 -8.70 -3.81 -4.37
C ARG A 3 -9.48 -3.05 -5.45
N THR A 4 -10.54 -2.35 -5.07
CA THR A 4 -11.32 -1.50 -5.99
C THR A 4 -10.47 -0.34 -6.49
N VAL A 5 -9.74 0.32 -5.59
CA VAL A 5 -8.81 1.41 -5.95
C VAL A 5 -7.73 0.90 -6.90
N LEU A 6 -7.05 -0.20 -6.57
CA LEU A 6 -6.03 -0.80 -7.42
C LEU A 6 -6.58 -1.18 -8.80
N ARG A 7 -7.81 -1.68 -8.87
CA ARG A 7 -8.47 -2.01 -10.14
C ARG A 7 -8.74 -0.77 -10.98
N VAL A 8 -9.32 0.28 -10.39
CA VAL A 8 -9.65 1.50 -11.12
C VAL A 8 -8.37 2.20 -11.59
N VAL A 9 -7.41 2.40 -10.69
CA VAL A 9 -6.11 3.00 -11.02
C VAL A 9 -5.40 2.18 -12.11
N GLY A 10 -5.31 0.85 -11.92
CA GLY A 10 -4.64 -0.02 -12.88
C GLY A 10 -5.27 -0.02 -14.27
N ILE A 11 -6.61 0.09 -14.38
CA ILE A 11 -7.29 0.26 -15.67
C ILE A 11 -6.90 1.60 -16.31
N VAL A 12 -6.95 2.69 -15.55
CA VAL A 12 -6.64 4.03 -16.08
C VAL A 12 -5.19 4.12 -16.55
N GLU A 13 -4.23 3.66 -15.73
CA GLU A 13 -2.80 3.66 -16.07
C GLU A 13 -2.47 2.77 -17.27
N PHE A 14 -3.12 1.61 -17.40
CA PHE A 14 -2.87 0.70 -18.50
C PHE A 14 -3.38 1.27 -19.84
N PHE A 15 -4.62 1.77 -19.87
CA PHE A 15 -5.25 2.19 -21.12
C PHE A 15 -4.93 3.64 -21.50
N ARG A 16 -4.83 4.53 -20.53
CA ARG A 16 -4.65 5.98 -20.77
C ARG A 16 -3.59 6.61 -19.85
N PRO A 17 -2.34 6.10 -19.85
CA PRO A 17 -1.27 6.65 -19.02
C PRO A 17 -1.06 8.15 -19.30
N GLY A 18 -0.99 8.55 -20.58
CA GLY A 18 -0.77 9.95 -20.94
C GLY A 18 -1.89 10.90 -20.51
N ALA A 19 -3.14 10.44 -20.40
CA ALA A 19 -4.23 11.29 -19.89
C ALA A 19 -4.09 11.51 -18.37
N LEU A 20 -3.67 10.48 -17.65
CA LEU A 20 -3.39 10.56 -16.21
C LEU A 20 -2.21 11.49 -15.95
N VAL A 21 -1.09 11.32 -16.68
CA VAL A 21 0.10 12.18 -16.58
C VAL A 21 -0.25 13.64 -16.83
N ARG A 22 -0.88 13.97 -17.97
CA ARG A 22 -1.24 15.35 -18.28
C ARG A 22 -2.16 15.99 -17.24
N THR A 23 -3.04 15.20 -16.63
CA THR A 23 -3.92 15.70 -15.56
C THR A 23 -3.12 15.98 -14.29
N ALA A 24 -2.21 15.08 -13.93
CA ALA A 24 -1.33 15.24 -12.78
C ALA A 24 -0.37 16.43 -12.96
N GLU A 25 0.24 16.58 -14.14
CA GLU A 25 1.11 17.70 -14.52
C GLU A 25 0.36 19.03 -14.41
N ARG A 26 -0.82 19.16 -15.03
CA ARG A 26 -1.63 20.40 -14.93
C ARG A 26 -2.00 20.77 -13.49
N LEU A 27 -2.17 19.77 -12.64
CA LEU A 27 -2.48 20.00 -11.24
C LEU A 27 -1.24 20.44 -10.46
N ALA A 28 -0.11 19.76 -10.67
CA ALA A 28 1.07 19.82 -9.79
C ALA A 28 2.19 20.74 -10.30
N LEU A 29 2.33 20.95 -11.60
CA LEU A 29 3.36 21.81 -12.19
C LEU A 29 2.82 23.23 -12.43
N GLU A 30 3.72 24.21 -12.35
CA GLU A 30 3.45 25.58 -12.77
C GLU A 30 3.54 25.73 -14.29
N ASN A 31 4.48 25.04 -14.92
CA ASN A 31 4.75 25.05 -16.36
C ASN A 31 4.61 23.64 -16.99
N PRO A 32 3.40 23.03 -16.99
CA PRO A 32 3.22 21.65 -17.43
C PRO A 32 3.56 21.41 -18.92
N ASP A 33 3.42 22.42 -19.78
CA ASP A 33 3.68 22.30 -21.22
C ASP A 33 5.17 22.38 -21.57
N GLU A 34 6.03 22.72 -20.61
CA GLU A 34 7.49 22.81 -20.78
C GLU A 34 8.23 21.55 -20.33
N CYS A 35 7.54 20.60 -19.68
CA CYS A 35 8.14 19.36 -19.18
C CYS A 35 8.06 18.23 -20.21
N GLU A 36 9.21 17.69 -20.63
CA GLU A 36 9.25 16.57 -21.57
C GLU A 36 9.35 15.24 -20.83
N MET A 37 8.24 14.50 -20.76
CA MET A 37 8.26 13.15 -20.19
C MET A 37 9.07 12.19 -21.06
N ARG A 38 9.95 11.39 -20.43
CA ARG A 38 10.77 10.42 -21.15
C ARG A 38 9.90 9.35 -21.83
N PRO A 39 10.23 8.92 -23.07
CA PRO A 39 9.42 7.94 -23.81
C PRO A 39 9.21 6.61 -23.10
N TRP A 40 10.16 6.19 -22.26
CA TRP A 40 10.10 4.92 -21.54
C TRP A 40 9.13 4.94 -20.33
N MET A 41 8.68 6.12 -19.89
CA MET A 41 7.70 6.22 -18.80
C MET A 41 6.35 5.62 -19.21
N THR A 42 5.94 5.81 -20.46
CA THR A 42 4.67 5.26 -20.95
C THR A 42 4.59 3.73 -20.83
N PRO A 43 5.56 2.94 -21.33
CA PRO A 43 5.53 1.49 -21.13
C PRO A 43 5.65 1.10 -19.65
N VAL A 44 6.42 1.82 -18.83
CA VAL A 44 6.51 1.54 -17.38
C VAL A 44 5.15 1.71 -16.67
N MET A 45 4.44 2.81 -16.94
CA MET A 45 3.11 3.03 -16.38
C MET A 45 2.10 1.97 -16.85
N ARG A 46 2.21 1.51 -18.10
CA ARG A 46 1.38 0.38 -18.57
C ARG A 46 1.70 -0.90 -17.81
N SER A 47 2.98 -1.20 -17.60
CA SER A 47 3.39 -2.35 -16.79
C SER A 47 2.88 -2.25 -15.36
N GLU A 48 2.95 -1.07 -14.75
CA GLU A 48 2.40 -0.79 -13.41
C GLU A 48 0.88 -1.05 -13.38
N GLY A 49 0.13 -0.48 -14.31
CA GLY A 49 -1.32 -0.69 -14.38
C GLY A 49 -1.70 -2.17 -14.55
N ALA A 50 -0.94 -2.93 -15.35
CA ALA A 50 -1.11 -4.38 -15.48
C ALA A 50 -0.86 -5.12 -14.15
N ILE A 51 0.23 -4.78 -13.46
CA ILE A 51 0.58 -5.35 -12.14
C ILE A 51 -0.52 -5.05 -11.12
N LEU A 52 -1.01 -3.82 -11.05
CA LEU A 52 -2.10 -3.41 -10.15
C LEU A 52 -3.39 -4.19 -10.44
N MET A 53 -3.75 -4.37 -11.71
CA MET A 53 -4.90 -5.18 -12.09
C MET A 53 -4.76 -6.66 -11.70
N VAL A 54 -3.56 -7.24 -11.83
CA VAL A 54 -3.27 -8.62 -11.40
C VAL A 54 -3.39 -8.74 -9.87
N LEU A 55 -2.78 -7.80 -9.12
CA LEU A 55 -2.91 -7.72 -7.66
C LEU A 55 -4.37 -7.57 -7.21
N ALA A 56 -5.15 -6.76 -7.92
CA ALA A 56 -6.57 -6.57 -7.62
C ALA A 56 -7.44 -7.81 -7.89
N ARG A 57 -7.02 -8.66 -8.83
CA ARG A 57 -7.70 -9.93 -9.15
C ARG A 57 -7.29 -11.09 -8.26
N ARG A 58 -6.04 -11.11 -7.77
CA ARG A 58 -5.56 -12.17 -6.87
C ARG A 58 -6.35 -12.18 -5.56
N GLY A 59 -6.86 -13.35 -5.18
CA GLY A 59 -7.60 -13.57 -3.93
C GLY A 59 -6.76 -13.48 -2.66
N GLY A 60 -5.43 -13.51 -2.78
CA GLY A 60 -4.48 -13.51 -1.68
C GLY A 60 -4.35 -12.18 -0.92
N SER A 61 -3.55 -12.21 0.15
CA SER A 61 -3.26 -11.03 0.97
C SER A 61 -2.43 -9.99 0.21
N LEU A 62 -2.77 -8.71 0.39
CA LEU A 62 -2.01 -7.57 -0.11
C LEU A 62 -0.94 -7.11 0.90
N SER A 63 -0.60 -7.94 1.89
CA SER A 63 0.31 -7.56 2.98
C SER A 63 1.66 -7.05 2.46
N SER A 64 2.33 -7.80 1.59
CA SER A 64 3.63 -7.40 1.02
C SER A 64 3.53 -6.09 0.24
N PHE A 65 2.45 -5.91 -0.52
CA PHE A 65 2.20 -4.66 -1.25
C PHE A 65 1.99 -3.47 -0.29
N LYS A 66 1.20 -3.64 0.78
CA LYS A 66 0.99 -2.58 1.78
C LYS A 66 2.29 -2.23 2.52
N LYS A 67 3.12 -3.22 2.84
CA LYS A 67 4.45 -2.99 3.45
C LYS A 67 5.35 -2.21 2.51
N PHE A 68 5.41 -2.59 1.24
CA PHE A 68 6.16 -1.89 0.21
C PHE A 68 5.70 -0.43 0.07
N VAL A 69 4.39 -0.19 -0.07
CA VAL A 69 3.81 1.16 -0.10
C VAL A 69 4.14 1.94 1.18
N GLY A 70 4.18 1.27 2.34
CA GLY A 70 4.63 1.86 3.60
C GLY A 70 6.06 2.40 3.55
N VAL A 71 7.00 1.64 2.98
CA VAL A 71 8.41 2.09 2.81
C VAL A 71 8.47 3.33 1.91
N ILE A 72 7.77 3.31 0.78
CA ILE A 72 7.63 4.48 -0.10
C ILE A 72 7.01 5.67 0.65
N GLY A 73 6.01 5.40 1.49
CA GLY A 73 5.35 6.38 2.33
C GLY A 73 6.30 7.06 3.32
N VAL A 74 7.21 6.31 3.94
CA VAL A 74 8.24 6.88 4.83
C VAL A 74 9.15 7.85 4.06
N LEU A 75 9.61 7.47 2.86
CA LEU A 75 10.45 8.33 2.03
C LEU A 75 9.72 9.63 1.64
N ALA A 76 8.48 9.52 1.17
CA ALA A 76 7.64 10.66 0.81
C ALA A 76 7.31 11.56 2.01
N MET A 77 7.12 10.98 3.20
CA MET A 77 6.80 11.71 4.43
C MET A 77 8.01 12.48 4.98
N LEU A 78 9.18 11.86 5.01
CA LEU A 78 10.37 12.44 5.64
C LEU A 78 11.14 13.35 4.68
N PHE A 79 11.19 13.00 3.40
CA PHE A 79 12.00 13.68 2.39
C PHE A 79 11.16 14.06 1.15
N PRO A 80 10.07 14.82 1.30
CA PRO A 80 9.15 15.11 0.20
C PRO A 80 9.83 15.81 -0.98
N ARG A 81 10.77 16.73 -0.73
CA ARG A 81 11.53 17.41 -1.79
C ARG A 81 12.41 16.44 -2.56
N ALA A 82 13.28 15.70 -1.85
CA ALA A 82 14.16 14.73 -2.50
C ALA A 82 13.37 13.63 -3.24
N TYR A 83 12.22 13.22 -2.71
CA TYR A 83 11.32 12.27 -3.34
C TYR A 83 10.79 12.80 -4.68
N VAL A 84 10.25 14.02 -4.70
CA VAL A 84 9.72 14.67 -5.90
C VAL A 84 10.85 14.94 -6.90
N ASP A 85 11.98 15.47 -6.47
CA ASP A 85 13.10 15.84 -7.34
C ASP A 85 13.72 14.59 -8.01
N TYR A 86 13.87 13.51 -7.25
CA TYR A 86 14.40 12.25 -7.79
C TYR A 86 13.40 11.60 -8.76
N GLY A 87 12.11 11.57 -8.40
CA GLY A 87 11.05 11.11 -9.29
C GLY A 87 11.00 11.91 -10.59
N SER A 88 11.21 13.23 -10.51
CA SER A 88 11.24 14.12 -11.67
C SER A 88 12.41 13.78 -12.60
N LYS A 89 13.62 13.59 -12.06
CA LYS A 89 14.81 13.21 -12.86
C LYS A 89 14.64 11.89 -13.59
N ILE A 90 13.90 10.98 -12.98
CA ILE A 90 13.53 9.70 -13.60
C ILE A 90 12.49 9.93 -14.70
N ALA A 91 11.42 10.67 -14.40
CA ALA A 91 10.26 10.80 -15.28
C ALA A 91 10.50 11.71 -16.50
N TYR A 92 11.27 12.79 -16.33
CA TYR A 92 11.41 13.85 -17.34
C TYR A 92 12.82 13.86 -17.93
N ALA A 93 12.89 14.17 -19.24
CA ALA A 93 14.14 14.37 -19.96
C ALA A 93 14.89 15.60 -19.43
N ASP A 94 14.12 16.63 -19.07
CA ASP A 94 14.54 17.98 -18.72
C ASP A 94 14.02 18.40 -17.34
N ALA A 95 14.09 17.49 -16.36
CA ALA A 95 13.54 17.68 -15.02
C ALA A 95 13.94 18.98 -14.29
N GLY A 96 15.03 19.64 -14.69
CA GLY A 96 15.45 20.94 -14.15
C GLY A 96 14.58 22.12 -14.58
N ASN A 97 13.83 21.98 -15.69
CA ASN A 97 12.88 22.99 -16.17
C ASN A 97 11.50 22.82 -15.53
N CYS A 98 11.22 21.68 -14.88
CA CYS A 98 9.92 21.40 -14.30
C CYS A 98 9.74 22.10 -12.95
N GLU A 99 8.87 23.11 -12.92
CA GLU A 99 8.57 23.88 -11.72
C GLU A 99 7.34 23.30 -11.01
N TRP A 100 7.57 22.73 -9.83
CA TRP A 100 6.49 22.19 -8.99
C TRP A 100 5.82 23.30 -8.19
N LYS A 101 4.49 23.27 -8.14
CA LYS A 101 3.72 24.16 -7.27
C LYS A 101 4.13 23.97 -5.79
N PRO A 102 4.17 25.03 -4.97
CA PRO A 102 4.61 24.93 -3.57
C PRO A 102 3.83 23.92 -2.71
N TRP A 103 2.57 23.68 -3.05
CA TRP A 103 1.69 22.76 -2.32
C TRP A 103 2.01 21.26 -2.59
N VAL A 104 2.78 20.94 -3.63
CA VAL A 104 3.10 19.56 -3.99
C VAL A 104 3.88 18.88 -2.87
N TYR A 105 4.90 19.54 -2.30
CA TYR A 105 5.70 18.96 -1.23
C TYR A 105 4.90 18.64 0.05
N PRO A 106 4.06 19.54 0.61
CA PRO A 106 3.20 19.17 1.73
C PRO A 106 2.16 18.11 1.35
N ALA A 107 1.62 18.10 0.12
CA ALA A 107 0.73 17.03 -0.32
C ALA A 107 1.43 15.67 -0.40
N THR A 108 2.64 15.60 -0.98
CA THR A 108 3.48 14.40 -0.99
C THR A 108 3.73 13.88 0.42
N ARG A 109 3.98 14.78 1.38
CA ARG A 109 4.15 14.41 2.79
C ARG A 109 2.88 13.81 3.38
N LEU A 110 1.71 14.39 3.12
CA LEU A 110 0.41 13.87 3.58
C LEU A 110 0.10 12.50 2.97
N VAL A 111 0.37 12.31 1.68
CA VAL A 111 0.26 11.02 0.99
C VAL A 111 1.21 10.00 1.64
N GLY A 112 2.44 10.42 1.97
CA GLY A 112 3.39 9.60 2.70
C GLY A 112 2.87 9.13 4.06
N VAL A 113 2.32 10.04 4.86
CA VAL A 113 1.66 9.70 6.14
C VAL A 113 0.55 8.67 5.93
N TYR A 114 -0.32 8.88 4.95
CA TYR A 114 -1.41 7.96 4.65
C TYR A 114 -0.88 6.55 4.30
N TYR A 115 0.16 6.45 3.48
CA TYR A 115 0.79 5.18 3.11
C TYR A 115 1.40 4.46 4.32
N VAL A 116 2.06 5.19 5.21
CA VAL A 116 2.58 4.64 6.47
C VAL A 116 1.45 4.10 7.34
N LEU A 117 0.34 4.83 7.48
CA LEU A 117 -0.82 4.37 8.24
C LEU A 117 -1.45 3.10 7.66
N VAL A 118 -1.54 3.01 6.33
CA VAL A 118 -2.02 1.79 5.64
C VAL A 118 -1.13 0.59 5.97
N ALA A 119 0.20 0.78 5.99
CA ALA A 119 1.15 -0.28 6.33
C ALA A 119 1.08 -0.67 7.81
N LEU A 120 1.02 0.30 8.73
CA LEU A 120 0.91 0.06 10.16
C LEU A 120 -0.39 -0.69 10.53
N ASN A 121 -1.51 -0.34 9.89
CA ASN A 121 -2.76 -1.06 10.09
C ASN A 121 -2.66 -2.54 9.66
N GLU A 122 -1.84 -2.85 8.66
CA GLU A 122 -1.57 -4.23 8.28
C GLU A 122 -0.76 -4.98 9.34
N PHE A 123 0.27 -4.34 9.92
CA PHE A 123 1.07 -4.94 10.98
C PHE A 123 0.23 -5.25 12.22
N ARG A 124 -0.68 -4.34 12.61
CA ARG A 124 -1.60 -4.55 13.74
C ARG A 124 -2.54 -5.74 13.53
N LYS A 125 -2.96 -6.00 12.29
CA LYS A 125 -3.83 -7.14 11.97
C LYS A 125 -3.11 -8.48 12.01
N GLY A 126 -1.80 -8.50 11.75
CA GLY A 126 -0.97 -9.69 11.89
C GLY A 126 -0.64 -10.06 13.34
N THR A 127 -0.80 -9.13 14.29
CA THR A 127 -0.57 -9.35 15.73
C THR A 127 -1.84 -9.73 16.51
N ALA A 128 -3.01 -9.61 15.89
CA ALA A 128 -4.23 -10.21 16.42
C ALA A 128 -4.17 -11.71 16.09
N GLU A 129 -3.50 -12.47 16.95
CA GLU A 129 -3.67 -13.92 17.02
C GLU A 129 -5.18 -14.18 17.12
N PRO A 130 -5.79 -15.01 16.25
CA PRO A 130 -7.16 -15.41 16.46
C PRO A 130 -7.24 -15.98 17.89
N PRO A 131 -8.32 -15.71 18.65
CA PRO A 131 -8.51 -16.41 19.91
C PRO A 131 -8.38 -17.89 19.58
N VAL A 132 -7.47 -18.60 20.26
CA VAL A 132 -7.29 -20.04 20.11
C VAL A 132 -8.69 -20.62 20.22
N GLU A 133 -9.22 -21.09 19.08
CA GLU A 133 -10.52 -21.75 19.03
C GLU A 133 -10.25 -23.10 19.66
N GLU A 134 -10.31 -23.11 20.99
CA GLU A 134 -10.19 -24.32 21.81
C GLU A 134 -11.27 -25.26 21.30
N ASN A 135 -10.82 -26.26 20.54
CA ASN A 135 -11.65 -27.16 19.78
C ASN A 135 -12.69 -27.77 20.74
N SER A 136 -13.96 -27.83 20.36
CA SER A 136 -15.01 -28.30 21.29
C SER A 136 -14.73 -29.70 21.84
N SER A 137 -14.01 -30.50 21.04
CA SER A 137 -13.47 -31.81 21.40
C SER A 137 -12.49 -31.75 22.59
N ASP A 138 -11.63 -30.74 22.67
CA ASP A 138 -10.67 -30.57 23.76
C ASP A 138 -11.40 -30.12 25.04
N ARG A 139 -12.43 -29.28 24.94
CA ARG A 139 -13.28 -28.95 26.09
C ARG A 139 -14.02 -30.16 26.63
N GLU A 140 -14.57 -30.99 25.75
CA GLU A 140 -15.31 -32.18 26.16
C GLU A 140 -14.37 -33.19 26.84
N PHE A 141 -13.21 -33.46 26.25
CA PHE A 141 -12.19 -34.34 26.82
C PHE A 141 -11.67 -33.83 28.17
N THR A 142 -11.38 -32.53 28.28
CA THR A 142 -10.92 -31.92 29.54
C THR A 142 -12.01 -31.94 30.61
N SER A 143 -13.28 -31.81 30.23
CA SER A 143 -14.42 -31.95 31.14
C SER A 143 -14.60 -33.39 31.63
N LEU A 144 -14.36 -34.38 30.77
CA LEU A 144 -14.43 -35.80 31.10
C LEU A 144 -13.29 -36.20 32.04
N LEU A 145 -12.07 -35.73 31.79
CA LEU A 145 -10.93 -35.96 32.69
C LEU A 145 -11.16 -35.35 34.08
N ARG A 146 -11.76 -34.16 34.15
CA ARG A 146 -12.10 -33.53 35.44
C ARG A 146 -13.19 -34.29 36.20
N ARG A 147 -14.13 -34.92 35.50
CA ARG A 147 -15.17 -35.78 36.09
C ARG A 147 -14.65 -37.17 36.47
N ALA A 148 -13.64 -37.67 35.77
CA ALA A 148 -13.02 -38.98 36.00
C ALA A 148 -11.92 -38.94 37.08
N ALA A 149 -11.55 -37.76 37.58
CA ALA A 149 -10.60 -37.62 38.67
C ALA A 149 -11.18 -38.27 39.95
N PRO A 150 -10.56 -39.33 40.50
CA PRO A 150 -11.04 -39.94 41.72
C PRO A 150 -10.93 -38.95 42.88
N LEU A 151 -12.00 -38.86 43.68
CA LEU A 151 -12.02 -38.04 44.89
C LEU A 151 -10.87 -38.48 45.81
N PRO A 152 -10.17 -37.54 46.47
CA PRO A 152 -9.14 -37.87 47.42
C PRO A 152 -9.79 -38.72 48.52
N ILE A 153 -9.30 -39.95 48.67
CA ILE A 153 -9.73 -40.86 49.73
C ILE A 153 -9.32 -40.20 51.04
N SER A 154 -10.32 -39.61 51.72
CA SER A 154 -10.22 -39.06 53.05
C SER A 154 -9.92 -40.20 54.03
N GLY A 155 -8.64 -40.42 54.31
CA GLY A 155 -8.20 -41.36 55.33
C GLY A 155 -8.30 -40.76 56.73
N ARG A 156 -9.36 -41.14 57.46
CA ARG A 156 -9.39 -41.62 58.86
C ARG A 156 -10.72 -41.31 59.53
#